data_AF-A0A9E0BSN6-F1
#
_entry.id   AF-A0A9E0BSN6-F1
#
_cell.length_a   1.000
_cell.length_b   1.000
_cell.length_c   1.000
_cell.angle_alpha   90.00
_cell.angle_beta   90.00
_cell.angle_gamma   90.00
#
_symmetry.space_group_name_H-M   'P 1'
#
loop_
_entity.id
_entity.type
_entity.pdbx_description
1 polymer ?
#
loop_
_entity_poly.entity_id
_entity_poly.type
_entity_poly.pdbx_seq_one_letter_code
_entity_poly.pdbx_strand_id
1 'polypeptide(L)'
;MATRDLSGAGGGDRRGDLLFMGLFMLCAAGVIVVDIFSVLHDRARFGQPVAWWEPTVWEVSSGLVLAVLLPGMLWLIQRWPPRLGRPFTWIAVHIACGLAFSLIHVVAMGLLRSAAYGLVGGVYHALGPLADWPYELRKDLLIYAGALVTYPLWRQFRARQIPPASQADILEVRDGARRVFLPVGDIRWVEAAGNYVELHTGEGAVLHRASLAQMERRLAGFVRV
;
A
#
# COMPACT_ATOMS: atom_id res chain seq x y z
N MET A 1 13.23 -22.17 -22.19
CA MET A 1 11.76 -22.15 -22.06
C MET A 1 11.44 -22.30 -20.57
N ALA A 2 11.48 -21.18 -19.84
CA ALA A 2 11.32 -21.16 -18.39
C ALA A 2 9.85 -20.87 -18.07
N THR A 3 9.19 -21.81 -17.41
CA THR A 3 7.84 -21.68 -16.88
C THR A 3 7.83 -20.54 -15.87
N ARG A 4 7.24 -19.41 -16.27
CA ARG A 4 6.79 -18.37 -15.34
C ARG A 4 5.72 -19.01 -14.44
N ASP A 5 6.08 -19.25 -13.19
CA ASP A 5 5.09 -19.38 -12.11
C ASP A 5 4.27 -18.08 -12.07
N LEU A 6 3.05 -18.15 -12.60
CA LEU A 6 2.05 -17.09 -12.57
C LEU A 6 1.04 -17.30 -11.42
N SER A 7 1.46 -17.93 -10.33
CA SER A 7 0.60 -18.17 -9.15
C SER A 7 1.28 -17.69 -7.87
N GLY A 8 1.33 -16.37 -7.67
CA GLY A 8 1.80 -15.79 -6.39
C GLY A 8 1.80 -14.27 -6.28
N ALA A 9 1.63 -13.52 -7.37
CA ALA A 9 1.80 -12.06 -7.39
C ALA A 9 0.62 -11.24 -6.78
N GLY A 10 -0.25 -11.84 -5.96
CA GLY A 10 -1.49 -11.17 -5.49
C GLY A 10 -1.84 -11.33 -4.01
N GLY A 11 -1.09 -12.13 -3.25
CA GLY A 11 -1.31 -12.33 -1.81
C GLY A 11 -0.54 -11.34 -0.95
N GLY A 12 -0.48 -10.06 -1.33
CA GLY A 12 0.12 -9.03 -0.48
C GLY A 12 -0.73 -8.82 0.78
N ASP A 13 -0.08 -8.49 1.89
CA ASP A 13 -0.74 -8.04 3.13
C ASP A 13 -1.50 -6.72 2.89
N ARG A 14 -2.66 -6.81 2.22
CA ARG A 14 -3.49 -5.66 1.83
C ARG A 14 -3.89 -4.82 3.04
N ARG A 15 -4.12 -5.47 4.19
CA ARG A 15 -4.41 -4.79 5.45
C ARG A 15 -3.20 -3.97 5.89
N GLY A 16 -2.00 -4.53 5.85
CA GLY A 16 -0.75 -3.81 6.12
C GLY A 16 -0.52 -2.64 5.17
N ASP A 17 -0.82 -2.79 3.88
CA ASP A 17 -0.69 -1.72 2.89
C ASP A 17 -1.68 -0.57 3.18
N LEU A 18 -2.95 -0.89 3.46
CA LEU A 18 -3.96 0.10 3.84
C LEU A 18 -3.62 0.82 5.15
N LEU A 19 -3.11 0.09 6.15
CA LEU A 19 -2.65 0.68 7.41
C LEU A 19 -1.49 1.65 7.19
N PHE A 20 -0.52 1.29 6.35
CA PHE A 20 0.57 2.20 5.99
C PHE A 20 0.04 3.47 5.34
N MET A 21 -0.85 3.33 4.35
CA MET A 21 -1.44 4.48 3.66
C MET A 21 -2.23 5.37 4.63
N GLY A 22 -3.00 4.77 5.54
CA GLY A 22 -3.75 5.49 6.57
C GLY A 22 -2.83 6.27 7.52
N LEU A 23 -1.78 5.63 8.04
CA LEU A 23 -0.80 6.29 8.91
C LEU A 23 -0.02 7.38 8.18
N PHE A 24 0.38 7.12 6.94
CA PHE A 24 1.07 8.09 6.09
C PHE A 24 0.21 9.34 5.87
N MET A 25 -1.07 9.15 5.52
CA MET A 25 -2.02 10.24 5.32
C MET A 25 -2.37 10.96 6.64
N LEU A 26 -2.40 10.25 7.76
CA LEU A 26 -2.59 10.88 9.08
C LEU A 26 -1.41 11.80 9.43
N CYS A 27 -0.18 11.34 9.22
CA CYS A 27 1.01 12.18 9.39
C CYS A 27 0.98 13.38 8.44
N ALA A 28 0.64 13.18 7.17
CA ALA A 28 0.51 14.26 6.18
C ALA A 28 -0.57 15.27 6.59
N ALA A 29 -1.72 14.82 7.12
CA ALA A 29 -2.76 15.70 7.63
C ALA A 29 -2.26 16.57 8.79
N GLY A 30 -1.45 16.01 9.70
CA GLY A 30 -0.79 16.77 10.75
C GLY A 30 0.14 17.86 10.21
N VAL A 31 0.96 17.54 9.20
CA VAL A 31 1.84 18.51 8.52
C VAL A 31 1.03 19.59 7.82
N ILE A 32 -0.03 19.23 7.09
CA ILE A 32 -0.95 20.17 6.44
C ILE A 32 -1.51 21.18 7.43
N VAL A 33 -1.96 20.74 8.60
CA VAL A 33 -2.48 21.64 9.64
C VAL A 33 -1.39 22.61 10.10
N VAL A 34 -0.19 22.12 10.37
CA VAL A 34 0.96 22.95 10.76
C VAL A 34 1.32 23.96 9.67
N ASP A 35 1.34 23.56 8.41
CA ASP A 35 1.66 24.43 7.28
C ASP A 35 0.59 25.53 7.09
N ILE A 36 -0.71 25.21 7.23
CA ILE A 36 -1.80 26.20 7.18
C ILE A 36 -1.56 27.29 8.24
N PHE A 37 -1.33 26.91 9.49
CA PHE A 37 -1.10 27.87 10.58
C PHE A 37 0.20 28.66 10.39
N SER A 38 1.25 28.00 9.88
CA SER A 38 2.54 28.65 9.62
C SER A 38 2.42 29.72 8.55
N VAL A 39 1.73 29.42 7.43
CA VAL A 39 1.48 30.39 6.36
C VAL A 39 0.65 31.56 6.87
N LEU A 40 -0.41 31.31 7.65
CA LEU A 40 -1.23 32.38 8.22
C LEU A 40 -0.43 33.29 9.16
N HIS A 41 0.40 32.70 10.02
CA HIS A 41 1.24 33.43 10.96
C HIS A 41 2.30 34.27 10.23
N ASP A 42 3.03 33.68 9.29
CA ASP A 42 4.11 34.36 8.56
C ASP A 42 3.57 35.50 7.69
N ARG A 43 2.48 35.26 6.96
CA ARG A 43 1.81 36.28 6.13
C ARG A 43 1.35 37.48 6.95
N ALA A 44 0.76 37.24 8.12
CA ALA A 44 0.38 38.32 9.04
C ALA A 44 1.60 39.08 9.56
N ARG A 45 2.68 38.36 9.93
CA ARG A 45 3.92 38.94 10.43
C ARG A 45 4.64 39.85 9.42
N PHE A 46 4.60 39.49 8.13
CA PHE A 46 5.21 40.28 7.05
C PHE A 46 4.26 41.34 6.46
N GLY A 47 3.11 41.61 7.08
CA GLY A 47 2.18 42.65 6.63
C GLY A 47 1.42 42.31 5.35
N GLN A 48 1.33 41.03 4.98
CA GLN A 48 0.56 40.55 3.83
C GLN A 48 -0.46 39.48 4.25
N PRO A 49 -1.42 39.80 5.13
CA PRO A 49 -2.40 38.82 5.59
C PRO A 49 -3.22 38.28 4.42
N VAL A 50 -3.43 36.96 4.43
CA VAL A 50 -4.29 36.25 3.47
C VAL A 50 -5.51 35.71 4.19
N ALA A 51 -6.60 35.46 3.46
CA ALA A 51 -7.77 34.85 4.06
C ALA A 51 -7.48 33.40 4.50
N TRP A 52 -8.07 32.94 5.60
CA TRP A 52 -7.83 31.60 6.15
C TRP A 52 -8.12 30.46 5.16
N TRP A 53 -9.07 30.67 4.26
CA TRP A 53 -9.47 29.68 3.27
C TRP A 53 -8.40 29.48 2.19
N GLU A 54 -7.56 30.48 1.91
CA GLU A 54 -6.56 30.41 0.84
C GLU A 54 -5.48 29.36 1.15
N PRO A 55 -4.75 29.41 2.30
CA PRO A 55 -3.82 28.35 2.66
C PRO A 55 -4.52 27.00 2.85
N THR A 56 -5.77 27.00 3.34
CA THR A 56 -6.54 25.76 3.47
C THR A 56 -6.74 25.09 2.12
N VAL A 57 -7.14 25.83 1.08
CA VAL A 57 -7.24 25.30 -0.29
C VAL A 57 -5.89 24.82 -0.80
N TRP A 58 -4.81 25.57 -0.54
CA TRP A 58 -3.47 25.20 -1.01
C TRP A 58 -3.00 23.87 -0.41
N GLU A 59 -3.12 23.70 0.90
CA GLU A 59 -2.62 22.50 1.57
C GLU A 59 -3.56 21.30 1.41
N VAL A 60 -4.88 21.50 1.45
CA VAL A 60 -5.85 20.41 1.23
C VAL A 60 -5.79 19.90 -0.20
N SER A 61 -5.63 20.76 -1.20
CA SER A 61 -5.47 20.32 -2.59
C SER A 61 -4.23 19.44 -2.79
N SER A 62 -3.10 19.81 -2.16
CA SER A 62 -1.88 19.00 -2.14
C SER A 62 -2.13 17.63 -1.48
N GLY A 63 -2.75 17.61 -0.29
CA GLY A 63 -3.09 16.38 0.43
C GLY A 63 -4.01 15.44 -0.35
N LEU A 64 -5.00 15.98 -1.07
CA LEU A 64 -5.92 15.19 -1.91
C LEU A 64 -5.19 14.54 -3.08
N VAL A 65 -4.35 15.30 -3.79
CA VAL A 65 -3.57 14.76 -4.91
C VAL A 65 -2.58 13.71 -4.41
N LEU A 66 -1.92 13.97 -3.28
CA LEU A 66 -1.05 12.99 -2.62
C LEU A 66 -1.80 11.68 -2.29
N ALA A 67 -3.00 11.77 -1.72
CA ALA A 67 -3.82 10.59 -1.40
C ALA A 67 -4.14 9.74 -2.64
N VAL A 68 -4.42 10.39 -3.77
CA VAL A 68 -4.70 9.73 -5.06
C VAL A 68 -3.44 9.10 -5.65
N LEU A 69 -2.30 9.77 -5.57
CA LEU A 69 -1.03 9.29 -6.14
C LEU A 69 -0.34 8.23 -5.28
N LEU A 70 -0.58 8.24 -3.96
CA LEU A 70 0.06 7.35 -2.99
C LEU A 70 0.00 5.86 -3.38
N PRO A 71 -1.16 5.25 -3.71
CA PRO A 71 -1.18 3.84 -4.11
C PRO A 71 -0.31 3.54 -5.34
N GLY A 72 -0.30 4.43 -6.34
CA GLY A 72 0.55 4.29 -7.53
C GLY A 72 2.04 4.42 -7.19
N MET A 73 2.39 5.35 -6.31
CA MET A 73 3.76 5.51 -5.78
C MET A 73 4.23 4.24 -5.06
N LEU A 74 3.42 3.69 -4.15
CA LEU A 74 3.76 2.47 -3.42
C LEU A 74 3.89 1.26 -4.36
N TRP A 75 3.02 1.15 -5.36
CA TRP A 75 3.13 0.13 -6.40
C TRP A 75 4.45 0.23 -7.17
N LEU A 76 4.88 1.43 -7.58
CA LEU A 76 6.18 1.64 -8.25
C LEU A 76 7.35 1.23 -7.35
N ILE A 77 7.31 1.59 -6.07
CA ILE A 77 8.32 1.20 -5.06
C ILE A 77 8.44 -0.32 -4.97
N GLN A 78 7.33 -1.05 -4.93
CA GLN A 78 7.38 -2.52 -4.91
C GLN A 78 7.86 -3.13 -6.23
N ARG A 79 7.51 -2.50 -7.36
CA ARG A 79 7.80 -3.03 -8.69
C ARG A 79 9.30 -3.06 -9.00
N TRP A 80 10.05 -2.16 -8.38
CA TRP A 80 11.49 -1.96 -8.58
C TRP A 80 12.25 -1.96 -7.25
N PRO A 81 12.33 -3.10 -6.53
CA PRO A 81 13.05 -3.17 -5.26
C PRO A 81 14.57 -2.93 -5.46
N PRO A 82 15.30 -2.52 -4.41
CA PRO A 82 16.74 -2.30 -4.49
C PRO A 82 17.47 -3.55 -4.98
N ARG A 83 18.22 -3.41 -6.08
CA ARG A 83 19.02 -4.49 -6.67
C ARG A 83 20.49 -4.23 -6.39
N LEU A 84 21.05 -4.97 -5.44
CA LEU A 84 22.47 -4.89 -5.03
C LEU A 84 23.44 -5.00 -6.21
N GLY A 85 23.11 -5.76 -7.26
CA GLY A 85 23.95 -5.90 -8.46
C GLY A 85 23.84 -4.78 -9.50
N ARG A 86 22.86 -3.86 -9.39
CA ARG A 86 22.65 -2.73 -10.32
C ARG A 86 22.12 -1.48 -9.60
N PRO A 87 22.89 -0.92 -8.64
CA PRO A 87 22.43 0.19 -7.81
C PRO A 87 22.12 1.44 -8.64
N PHE A 88 22.95 1.76 -9.64
CA PHE A 88 22.73 2.94 -10.49
C PHE A 88 21.44 2.89 -11.29
N THR A 89 21.06 1.72 -11.83
CA THR A 89 19.78 1.55 -12.52
C THR A 89 18.61 1.75 -11.57
N TRP A 90 18.71 1.23 -10.35
CA TRP A 90 17.67 1.41 -9.33
C TRP A 90 17.52 2.89 -8.94
N ILE A 91 18.63 3.58 -8.67
CA ILE A 91 18.65 5.02 -8.39
C ILE A 91 18.03 5.81 -9.55
N ALA A 92 18.47 5.55 -10.79
CA ALA A 92 17.97 6.25 -11.97
C ALA A 92 16.46 6.06 -12.17
N VAL A 93 15.94 4.86 -11.96
CA VAL A 93 14.49 4.58 -12.04
C VAL A 93 13.72 5.37 -10.98
N HIS A 94 14.17 5.38 -9.73
CA HIS A 94 13.46 6.12 -8.68
C HIS A 94 13.59 7.64 -8.80
N ILE A 95 14.70 8.16 -9.33
CA ILE A 95 14.82 9.57 -9.72
C ILE A 95 13.78 9.90 -10.79
N ALA A 96 13.71 9.10 -11.87
CA ALA A 96 12.74 9.32 -12.94
C ALA A 96 11.29 9.25 -12.43
N CYS A 97 10.98 8.27 -11.58
CA CYS A 97 9.66 8.16 -10.95
C CYS A 97 9.36 9.33 -10.00
N GLY A 98 10.33 9.81 -9.22
CA GLY A 98 10.16 10.97 -8.34
C GLY A 98 9.90 12.26 -9.12
N LEU A 99 10.62 12.46 -10.23
CA LEU A 99 10.39 13.58 -11.15
C LEU A 99 8.99 13.50 -11.80
N ALA A 100 8.58 12.32 -12.26
CA ALA A 100 7.25 12.11 -12.82
C ALA A 100 6.15 12.34 -11.78
N PHE A 101 6.33 11.81 -10.56
CA PHE A 101 5.43 12.05 -9.43
C PHE A 101 5.27 13.54 -9.15
N SER A 102 6.37 14.29 -9.04
CA SER A 102 6.33 15.73 -8.78
C SER A 102 5.60 16.49 -9.88
N LEU A 103 5.91 16.20 -11.15
CA LEU A 103 5.24 16.87 -12.27
C LEU A 103 3.73 16.63 -12.26
N ILE A 104 3.30 15.39 -12.05
CA ILE A 104 1.87 15.04 -11.97
C ILE A 104 1.23 15.73 -10.77
N HIS A 105 1.91 15.71 -9.61
CA HIS A 105 1.43 16.33 -8.38
C HIS A 105 1.21 17.84 -8.54
N VAL A 106 2.22 18.57 -9.01
CA VAL A 106 2.19 20.03 -9.19
C VAL A 106 1.12 20.46 -10.19
N VAL A 107 1.00 19.76 -11.32
CA VAL A 107 -0.01 20.08 -12.34
C VAL A 107 -1.42 19.81 -11.81
N ALA A 108 -1.67 18.65 -11.20
CA ALA A 108 -2.99 18.31 -10.68
C ALA A 108 -3.42 19.26 -9.54
N MET A 109 -2.50 19.59 -8.65
CA MET A 109 -2.70 20.54 -7.57
C MET A 109 -3.01 21.95 -8.11
N GLY A 110 -2.25 22.44 -9.09
CA GLY A 110 -2.48 23.73 -9.72
C GLY A 110 -3.86 23.84 -10.38
N LEU A 111 -4.29 22.79 -11.08
CA LEU A 111 -5.64 22.71 -11.67
C LEU A 111 -6.74 22.71 -10.59
N LEU A 112 -6.55 21.94 -9.52
CA LEU A 112 -7.53 21.85 -8.43
C LEU A 112 -7.67 23.20 -7.70
N ARG A 113 -6.56 23.90 -7.46
CA ARG A 113 -6.57 25.25 -6.88
C ARG A 113 -7.24 26.26 -7.80
N SER A 114 -6.96 26.20 -9.11
CA SER A 114 -7.59 27.07 -10.11
C SER A 114 -9.11 26.88 -10.13
N ALA A 115 -9.58 25.64 -10.08
CA ALA A 115 -11.01 25.33 -9.96
C ALA A 115 -11.61 25.87 -8.65
N ALA A 116 -10.95 25.65 -7.51
CA ALA A 116 -11.43 26.11 -6.20
C ALA A 116 -11.55 27.65 -6.11
N TYR A 117 -10.56 28.39 -6.63
CA TYR A 117 -10.63 29.85 -6.71
C TYR A 117 -11.73 30.32 -7.67
N GLY A 118 -11.91 29.64 -8.80
CA GLY A 118 -12.98 29.95 -9.76
C GLY A 118 -14.38 29.85 -9.13
N LEU A 119 -14.61 28.92 -8.21
CA LEU A 119 -15.90 28.76 -7.50
C LEU A 119 -16.27 29.96 -6.62
N VAL A 120 -15.28 30.73 -6.16
CA VAL A 120 -15.49 31.93 -5.33
C VAL A 120 -15.26 33.23 -6.12
N GLY A 121 -15.20 33.15 -7.45
CA GLY A 121 -14.95 34.30 -8.33
C GLY A 121 -13.52 34.84 -8.27
N GLY A 122 -12.59 34.09 -7.66
CA GLY A 122 -11.18 34.43 -7.59
C GLY A 122 -10.39 33.98 -8.82
N VAL A 123 -9.18 34.51 -8.96
CA VAL A 123 -8.25 34.12 -10.02
C VAL A 123 -7.05 33.41 -9.41
N TYR A 124 -6.76 32.20 -9.88
CA TYR A 124 -5.56 31.45 -9.51
C TYR A 124 -4.90 30.88 -10.76
N HIS A 125 -3.61 31.15 -10.91
CA HIS A 125 -2.81 30.67 -12.04
C HIS A 125 -2.51 29.18 -11.86
N ALA A 126 -3.14 28.32 -12.67
CA ALA A 126 -2.96 26.88 -12.59
C ALA A 126 -1.49 26.43 -12.73
N LEU A 127 -0.69 27.15 -13.52
CA LEU A 127 0.74 26.89 -13.71
C LEU A 127 1.63 27.65 -12.71
N GLY A 128 1.06 28.41 -11.78
CA GLY A 128 1.82 29.12 -10.74
C GLY A 128 2.77 28.21 -9.96
N PRO A 129 2.30 27.06 -9.43
CA PRO A 129 3.18 26.08 -8.77
C PRO A 129 4.30 25.54 -9.68
N LEU A 130 4.09 25.49 -11.00
CA LEU A 130 5.11 25.04 -11.95
C LEU A 130 6.17 26.13 -12.22
N ALA A 131 5.83 27.41 -12.06
CA ALA A 131 6.81 28.49 -12.14
C ALA A 131 7.83 28.41 -10.99
N ASP A 132 7.39 27.98 -9.80
CA ASP A 132 8.23 27.72 -8.63
C ASP A 132 8.63 26.23 -8.53
N TRP A 133 8.74 25.52 -9.66
CA TRP A 133 8.96 24.06 -9.65
C TRP A 133 10.14 23.58 -8.80
N PRO A 134 11.30 24.26 -8.71
CA PRO A 134 12.37 23.83 -7.80
C PRO A 134 11.95 23.78 -6.32
N TYR A 135 11.01 24.63 -5.89
CA TYR A 135 10.44 24.62 -4.55
C TYR A 135 9.48 23.45 -4.33
N GLU A 136 8.61 23.17 -5.31
CA GLU A 136 7.66 22.06 -5.20
C GLU A 136 8.36 20.70 -5.37
N LEU A 137 9.32 20.62 -6.30
CA LEU A 137 10.10 19.42 -6.56
C LEU A 137 10.84 18.93 -5.31
N ARG A 138 11.47 19.83 -4.54
CA ARG A 138 12.17 19.42 -3.31
C ARG A 138 11.21 18.85 -2.25
N LYS A 139 9.99 19.39 -2.14
CA LYS A 139 8.97 18.86 -1.22
C LYS A 139 8.53 17.46 -1.67
N ASP A 140 8.23 17.33 -2.96
CA ASP A 140 7.77 16.07 -3.55
C ASP A 140 8.84 14.98 -3.47
N LEU A 141 10.12 15.32 -3.69
CA LEU A 141 11.23 14.38 -3.57
C LEU A 141 11.43 13.90 -2.12
N LEU A 142 11.23 14.76 -1.12
CA LEU A 142 11.29 14.35 0.29
C LEU A 142 10.16 13.40 0.64
N ILE A 143 8.94 13.67 0.17
CA ILE A 143 7.78 12.80 0.35
C ILE A 143 8.05 11.44 -0.31
N TYR A 144 8.50 11.44 -1.56
CA TYR A 144 8.79 10.23 -2.33
C TYR A 144 9.93 9.41 -1.70
N ALA A 145 11.04 10.05 -1.33
CA ALA A 145 12.18 9.39 -0.66
C ALA A 145 11.78 8.83 0.71
N GLY A 146 10.97 9.57 1.48
CA GLY A 146 10.41 9.10 2.73
C GLY A 146 9.59 7.83 2.55
N ALA A 147 8.70 7.79 1.56
CA ALA A 147 7.93 6.58 1.22
C ALA A 147 8.84 5.43 0.72
N LEU A 148 9.84 5.73 -0.11
CA LEU A 148 10.80 4.76 -0.64
C LEU A 148 11.58 4.03 0.46
N VAL A 149 11.85 4.71 1.59
CA VAL A 149 12.55 4.13 2.75
C VAL A 149 11.57 3.46 3.71
N THR A 150 10.52 4.17 4.13
CA THR A 150 9.62 3.72 5.21
C THR A 150 8.73 2.56 4.78
N TYR A 151 8.29 2.53 3.53
CA TYR A 151 7.34 1.52 3.08
C TYR A 151 7.94 0.10 3.01
N PRO A 152 9.13 -0.13 2.44
CA PRO A 152 9.78 -1.44 2.53
C PRO A 152 10.06 -1.87 3.97
N LEU A 153 10.47 -0.94 4.85
CA LEU A 153 10.70 -1.22 6.27
C LEU A 153 9.41 -1.63 6.98
N TRP A 154 8.31 -0.92 6.71
CA TRP A 154 6.99 -1.27 7.22
C TRP A 154 6.58 -2.70 6.83
N ARG A 155 6.71 -3.04 5.54
CA ARG A 155 6.38 -4.38 5.06
C ARG A 155 7.28 -5.45 5.67
N GLN A 156 8.57 -5.17 5.84
CA GLN A 156 9.50 -6.09 6.51
C GLN A 156 9.11 -6.30 7.98
N PHE A 157 8.75 -5.24 8.69
CA PHE A 157 8.29 -5.29 10.07
C PHE A 157 7.00 -6.11 10.21
N ARG A 158 5.99 -5.82 9.38
CA ARG A 158 4.73 -6.57 9.31
C ARG A 158 4.95 -8.05 9.00
N ALA A 159 5.82 -8.37 8.05
CA ALA A 159 6.14 -9.75 7.69
C ALA A 159 6.79 -10.54 8.83
N ARG A 160 7.51 -9.88 9.75
CA ARG A 160 8.04 -10.52 10.96
C ARG A 160 7.00 -10.77 12.05
N GLN A 161 5.92 -9.99 12.06
CA GLN A 161 4.85 -10.11 13.04
C GLN A 161 3.80 -11.15 12.66
N ILE A 162 3.60 -11.39 11.37
CA ILE A 162 2.79 -12.51 10.89
C ILE A 162 3.64 -13.75 11.14
N PRO A 163 3.24 -14.66 12.06
CA PRO A 163 3.96 -15.91 12.23
C PRO A 163 4.00 -16.60 10.88
N PRO A 164 5.14 -17.19 10.45
CA PRO A 164 5.08 -18.12 9.34
C PRO A 164 4.01 -19.14 9.73
N ALA A 165 2.98 -19.33 8.88
CA ALA A 165 2.11 -20.49 9.01
C ALA A 165 3.07 -21.67 9.15
N SER A 166 3.04 -22.35 10.29
CA SER A 166 4.02 -23.40 10.52
C SER A 166 3.86 -24.39 9.36
N GLN A 167 4.94 -25.01 8.86
CA GLN A 167 4.78 -26.07 7.85
C GLN A 167 3.84 -27.19 8.36
N ALA A 168 3.63 -27.28 9.67
CA ALA A 168 2.64 -28.15 10.30
C ALA A 168 1.17 -27.67 10.11
N ASP A 169 0.95 -26.39 9.81
CA ASP A 169 -0.37 -25.79 9.56
C ASP A 169 -0.77 -25.83 8.07
N ILE A 170 0.00 -26.44 7.18
CA ILE A 170 -0.38 -26.63 5.78
C ILE A 170 -0.53 -28.12 5.48
N LEU A 171 -1.76 -28.53 5.16
CA LEU A 171 -2.09 -29.87 4.72
C LEU A 171 -1.98 -29.95 3.19
N GLU A 172 -1.04 -30.74 2.67
CA GLU A 172 -1.03 -31.10 1.25
C GLU A 172 -2.16 -32.10 0.98
N VAL A 173 -3.22 -31.60 0.36
CA VAL A 173 -4.39 -32.38 -0.04
C VAL A 173 -4.23 -32.81 -1.50
N ARG A 174 -4.33 -34.12 -1.72
CA ARG A 174 -4.44 -34.70 -3.06
C ARG A 174 -5.90 -34.95 -3.42
N ASP A 175 -6.39 -34.14 -4.34
CA ASP A 175 -7.69 -34.30 -4.99
C ASP A 175 -7.45 -34.79 -6.42
N GLY A 176 -7.52 -36.10 -6.62
CA GLY A 176 -7.18 -36.75 -7.89
C GLY A 176 -5.75 -36.44 -8.35
N ALA A 177 -5.63 -35.77 -9.52
CA ALA A 177 -4.35 -35.35 -10.10
C ALA A 177 -3.85 -33.99 -9.57
N ARG A 178 -4.68 -33.26 -8.80
CA ARG A 178 -4.37 -31.92 -8.30
C ARG A 178 -3.81 -32.00 -6.88
N ARG A 179 -2.75 -31.21 -6.63
CA ARG A 179 -2.24 -30.95 -5.27
C ARG A 179 -2.73 -29.58 -4.83
N VAL A 180 -3.40 -29.53 -3.69
CA VAL A 180 -3.88 -28.31 -3.06
C VAL A 180 -3.19 -28.20 -1.70
N PHE A 181 -2.63 -27.03 -1.40
CA PHE A 181 -2.06 -26.75 -0.09
C PHE A 181 -3.12 -26.01 0.72
N LEU A 182 -3.71 -26.70 1.69
CA LEU A 182 -4.80 -26.19 2.50
C LEU A 182 -4.28 -25.78 3.88
N PRO A 183 -4.45 -24.51 4.30
CA PRO A 183 -4.18 -24.12 5.68
C PRO A 183 -5.10 -24.89 6.64
N VAL A 184 -4.54 -25.48 7.69
CA VAL A 184 -5.29 -26.22 8.72
C VAL A 184 -6.33 -25.33 9.39
N GLY A 185 -6.04 -24.03 9.55
CA GLY A 185 -6.98 -23.05 10.10
C GLY A 185 -8.24 -22.79 9.24
N ASP A 186 -8.23 -23.18 7.96
CA ASP A 186 -9.40 -23.05 7.08
C ASP A 186 -10.33 -24.27 7.16
N ILE A 187 -9.87 -25.37 7.78
CA ILE A 187 -10.66 -26.59 7.98
C ILE A 187 -11.61 -26.37 9.16
N ARG A 188 -12.92 -26.56 8.94
CA ARG A 188 -13.94 -26.42 9.98
C ARG A 188 -14.31 -27.74 10.63
N TRP A 189 -14.50 -28.78 9.81
CA TRP A 189 -14.73 -30.15 10.27
C TRP A 189 -14.26 -31.15 9.20
N VAL A 190 -14.08 -32.40 9.62
CA VAL A 190 -13.62 -33.49 8.77
C VAL A 190 -14.62 -34.63 8.85
N GLU A 191 -15.06 -35.14 7.70
CA GLU A 191 -16.03 -36.23 7.60
C GLU A 191 -15.42 -37.44 6.89
N ALA A 192 -15.85 -38.65 7.25
CA ALA A 192 -15.42 -39.87 6.58
C ALA A 192 -16.21 -40.10 5.28
N ALA A 193 -15.49 -40.26 4.17
CA ALA A 193 -16.07 -40.54 2.85
C ALA A 193 -15.45 -41.82 2.26
N GLY A 194 -15.83 -42.97 2.83
CA GLY A 194 -15.29 -44.27 2.43
C GLY A 194 -13.78 -44.38 2.66
N ASN A 195 -12.99 -44.48 1.58
CA ASN A 195 -11.51 -44.56 1.62
C ASN A 195 -10.83 -43.17 1.67
N TYR A 196 -11.62 -42.11 1.79
CA TYR A 196 -11.20 -40.71 1.81
C TYR A 196 -11.79 -40.02 3.05
N VAL A 197 -11.29 -38.82 3.31
CA VAL A 197 -11.92 -37.86 4.21
C VAL A 197 -12.31 -36.63 3.40
N GLU A 198 -13.45 -36.04 3.72
CA GLU A 198 -13.86 -34.72 3.23
C GLU A 198 -13.43 -33.66 4.24
N LEU A 199 -12.67 -32.68 3.76
CA LEU A 199 -12.21 -31.53 4.53
C LEU A 199 -13.14 -30.36 4.19
N HIS A 200 -14.01 -29.97 5.12
CA HIS A 200 -14.96 -28.89 4.91
C HIS A 200 -14.34 -27.55 5.29
N THR A 201 -14.32 -26.62 4.34
CA THR A 201 -13.71 -25.29 4.48
C THR A 201 -14.74 -24.17 4.31
N GLY A 202 -14.29 -22.92 4.38
CA GLY A 202 -15.09 -21.76 4.00
C GLY A 202 -15.57 -21.75 2.55
N GLU A 203 -14.78 -22.35 1.64
CA GLU A 203 -14.98 -22.26 0.20
C GLU A 203 -15.58 -23.54 -0.42
N GLY A 204 -15.70 -24.63 0.36
CA GLY A 204 -16.25 -25.91 -0.09
C GLY A 204 -15.62 -27.11 0.61
N ALA A 205 -15.96 -28.31 0.14
CA ALA A 205 -15.36 -29.56 0.61
C ALA A 205 -14.25 -30.03 -0.34
N VAL A 206 -13.14 -30.54 0.23
CA VAL A 206 -12.03 -31.13 -0.54
C VAL A 206 -11.81 -32.57 -0.10
N LEU A 207 -11.77 -33.49 -1.07
CA LEU A 207 -11.47 -34.90 -0.81
C LEU A 207 -9.96 -35.11 -0.60
N HIS A 208 -9.63 -35.80 0.49
CA HIS A 208 -8.26 -36.17 0.80
C HIS A 208 -8.17 -37.67 1.07
N ARG A 209 -7.23 -38.35 0.41
CA ARG A 209 -6.98 -39.77 0.66
C ARG A 209 -6.17 -39.96 1.94
N ALA A 210 -6.86 -40.02 3.07
CA ALA A 210 -6.32 -40.35 4.38
C ALA A 210 -7.41 -41.01 5.24
N SER A 211 -7.04 -41.62 6.37
CA SER A 211 -8.01 -42.07 7.37
C SER A 211 -8.27 -40.99 8.43
N LEU A 212 -9.44 -41.02 9.09
CA LEU A 212 -9.73 -40.13 10.22
C LEU A 212 -8.66 -40.22 11.32
N ALA A 213 -8.14 -41.40 11.60
CA ALA A 213 -7.06 -41.59 12.58
C ALA A 213 -5.73 -40.95 12.15
N GLN A 214 -5.46 -40.86 10.84
CA GLN A 214 -4.32 -40.12 10.32
C GLN A 214 -4.54 -38.60 10.43
N MET A 215 -5.76 -38.13 10.20
CA MET A 215 -6.12 -36.72 10.36
C MET A 215 -6.08 -36.29 11.82
N GLU A 216 -6.58 -37.09 12.74
CA GLU A 216 -6.55 -36.84 14.19
C GLU A 216 -5.12 -36.63 14.72
N ARG A 217 -4.15 -37.41 14.24
CA ARG A 217 -2.73 -37.22 14.60
C ARG A 217 -2.09 -35.99 13.99
N ARG A 218 -2.64 -35.50 12.87
CA ARG A 218 -2.03 -34.43 12.06
C ARG A 218 -2.65 -33.06 12.33
N LEU A 219 -3.92 -33.02 12.71
CA LEU A 219 -4.67 -31.81 12.98
C LEU A 219 -4.70 -31.55 14.49
N ALA A 220 -3.85 -30.64 14.96
CA ALA A 220 -3.88 -30.19 16.34
C ALA A 220 -5.14 -29.35 16.59
N GLY A 221 -5.81 -29.55 17.73
CA GLY A 221 -6.99 -28.78 18.13
C GLY A 221 -8.34 -29.28 17.60
N PHE A 222 -8.36 -30.41 16.89
CA PHE A 222 -9.60 -31.10 16.51
C PHE A 222 -9.95 -32.19 17.52
N VAL A 223 -11.25 -32.40 17.76
CA VAL A 223 -11.78 -33.47 18.61
C VAL A 223 -12.65 -34.38 17.76
N ARG A 224 -12.45 -35.69 17.89
CA ARG A 224 -13.29 -36.68 17.23
C ARG A 224 -14.58 -36.85 18.04
N VAL A 225 -15.71 -36.63 17.36
CA VAL A 225 -17.06 -36.76 17.91
C VAL A 225 -17.77 -37.95 17.28
#